data_AF-A0A1H8VDZ8-F1
#
_entry.id   AF-A0A1H8VDZ8-F1
#
_cell.length_a   1.000
_cell.length_b   1.000
_cell.length_c   1.000
_cell.angle_alpha   90.00
_cell.angle_beta   90.00
_cell.angle_gamma   90.00
#
_symmetry.space_group_name_H-M   'P 1'
#
loop_
_entity.id
_entity.type
_entity.pdbx_description
1 polymer ?
#
loop_
_entity_poly.entity_id
_entity_poly.type
_entity_poly.pdbx_seq_one_letter_code
_entity_poly.pdbx_strand_id
1 'polypeptide(L)'
;MKTTFAIALLISGIVAESTLAGENNTVNLLQSSTDGIGNTLSIDQSGASNSLLAGPPDGSSQALQIGGGNQATLTIEGDGGQMLLQQGTVDQPGFGNTALAMISGLGGLGTIIQDGSGNSAEMQLTSNDALQPATGSIGQFGNGNNASLNVFGANVNGEITQQGNNNTETLTVNGSNTSVSYTQVGNGMTPTAASPGVSVFTTAGSVSITQTQF
;
A
#
# COMPACT_ATOMS: atom_id res chain seq x y z
N MET A 1 -28.17 24.70 64.35
CA MET A 1 -28.13 24.47 62.89
C MET A 1 -26.70 24.24 62.48
N LYS A 2 -26.35 23.02 62.07
CA LYS A 2 -25.10 22.73 61.34
C LYS A 2 -25.53 21.94 60.10
N THR A 3 -25.56 22.63 58.97
CA THR A 3 -25.83 22.07 57.65
C THR A 3 -24.51 21.56 57.08
N THR A 4 -24.40 20.24 56.94
CA THR A 4 -23.29 19.59 56.23
C THR A 4 -23.67 19.49 54.76
N PHE A 5 -22.95 20.21 53.89
CA PHE A 5 -23.03 20.03 52.44
C PHE A 5 -22.06 18.92 52.02
N ALA A 6 -22.59 17.86 51.41
CA ALA A 6 -21.78 16.87 50.70
C ALA A 6 -21.70 17.29 49.23
N ILE A 7 -20.48 17.59 48.77
CA ILE A 7 -20.18 17.80 47.34
C ILE A 7 -19.90 16.43 46.74
N ALA A 8 -20.81 15.96 45.87
CA ALA A 8 -20.58 14.77 45.06
C ALA A 8 -19.70 15.14 43.87
N LEU A 9 -18.46 14.66 43.87
CA LEU A 9 -17.53 14.79 42.75
C LEU A 9 -17.89 13.71 41.71
N LEU A 10 -18.55 14.09 40.61
CA LEU A 10 -18.70 13.21 39.45
C LEU A 10 -17.36 13.13 38.72
N ILE A 11 -16.69 11.99 38.83
CA ILE A 11 -15.56 11.65 37.97
C ILE A 11 -16.14 11.13 36.65
N SER A 12 -16.15 11.98 35.62
CA SER A 12 -16.42 11.56 34.25
C SER A 12 -15.21 10.74 33.79
N GLY A 13 -15.37 9.42 33.77
CA GLY A 13 -14.39 8.51 33.19
C GLY A 13 -14.37 8.72 31.68
N ILE A 14 -13.27 9.29 31.18
CA ILE A 14 -12.90 9.19 29.77
C ILE A 14 -12.65 7.70 29.53
N VAL A 15 -13.57 7.03 28.86
CA VAL A 15 -13.34 5.68 28.35
C VAL A 15 -12.38 5.86 27.18
N ALA A 16 -11.10 5.59 27.40
CA ALA A 16 -10.19 5.38 26.30
C ALA A 16 -10.71 4.15 25.54
N GLU A 17 -11.23 4.36 24.34
CA GLU A 17 -11.54 3.26 23.43
C GLU A 17 -10.22 2.55 23.14
N SER A 18 -10.03 1.37 23.73
CA SER A 18 -8.93 0.49 23.35
C SER A 18 -9.24 0.02 21.94
N THR A 19 -8.52 0.55 20.94
CA THR A 19 -8.53 0.00 19.59
C THR A 19 -7.98 -1.42 19.68
N LEU A 20 -8.86 -2.41 19.52
CA LEU A 20 -8.50 -3.82 19.55
C LEU A 20 -7.77 -4.12 18.22
N ALA A 21 -6.44 -4.16 18.21
CA ALA A 21 -5.74 -4.81 17.11
C ALA A 21 -6.24 -6.26 17.05
N GLY A 22 -6.72 -6.73 15.89
CA GLY A 22 -7.25 -8.09 15.82
C GLY A 22 -6.18 -9.17 16.06
N GLU A 23 -6.62 -10.42 16.13
CA GLU A 23 -5.76 -11.53 16.56
C GLU A 23 -4.72 -11.92 15.49
N ASN A 24 -3.52 -12.34 15.93
CA ASN A 24 -2.43 -12.90 15.09
C ASN A 24 -1.86 -11.99 14.00
N ASN A 25 -1.85 -10.68 14.20
CA ASN A 25 -1.18 -9.76 13.29
C ASN A 25 0.34 -9.80 13.46
N THR A 26 1.09 -9.82 12.35
CA THR A 26 2.56 -9.84 12.34
C THR A 26 3.12 -8.66 11.54
N VAL A 27 4.05 -7.92 12.15
CA VAL A 27 4.83 -6.86 11.49
C VAL A 27 6.31 -7.19 11.60
N ASN A 28 6.95 -7.38 10.45
CA ASN A 28 8.38 -7.65 10.33
C ASN A 28 9.02 -6.51 9.54
N LEU A 29 9.86 -5.69 10.15
CA LEU A 29 10.39 -4.45 9.56
C LEU A 29 11.89 -4.30 9.76
N LEU A 30 12.60 -3.97 8.68
CA LEU A 30 13.96 -3.42 8.71
C LEU A 30 13.94 -1.97 8.22
N GLN A 31 14.26 -1.05 9.13
CA GLN A 31 14.50 0.35 8.81
C GLN A 31 15.99 0.66 8.95
N SER A 32 16.60 1.19 7.89
CA SER A 32 17.97 1.65 7.92
C SER A 32 18.07 3.01 7.23
N SER A 33 18.47 4.03 7.99
CA SER A 33 18.80 5.35 7.45
C SER A 33 20.32 5.48 7.29
N THR A 34 20.76 5.91 6.10
CA THR A 34 22.18 6.11 5.78
C THR A 34 22.58 7.60 5.76
N ASP A 35 21.62 8.52 5.83
CA ASP A 35 21.82 9.97 5.70
C ASP A 35 21.41 10.78 6.95
N GLY A 36 20.97 10.11 8.01
CA GLY A 36 20.53 10.74 9.26
C GLY A 36 19.08 11.24 9.24
N ILE A 37 18.35 11.09 8.12
CA ILE A 37 16.90 11.30 8.06
C ILE A 37 16.23 9.96 8.34
N GLY A 38 15.48 9.89 9.46
CA GLY A 38 14.76 8.68 9.84
C GLY A 38 13.69 8.27 8.82
N ASN A 39 13.38 6.98 8.80
CA ASN A 39 12.23 6.45 8.06
C ASN A 39 10.99 6.45 8.96
N THR A 40 9.82 6.60 8.35
CA THR A 40 8.54 6.51 9.05
C THR A 40 7.69 5.39 8.45
N LEU A 41 7.12 4.56 9.32
CA LEU A 41 6.12 3.56 8.97
C LEU A 41 4.96 3.67 9.95
N SER A 42 3.77 3.89 9.43
CA SER A 42 2.51 3.84 10.18
C SER A 42 1.68 2.67 9.67
N ILE A 43 1.21 1.83 10.58
CA ILE A 43 0.38 0.67 10.27
C ILE A 43 -0.87 0.74 11.15
N ASP A 44 -2.04 0.64 10.52
CA ASP A 44 -3.31 0.43 11.21
C ASP A 44 -3.89 -0.94 10.84
N GLN A 45 -4.08 -1.78 11.85
CA GLN A 45 -4.66 -3.12 11.78
C GLN A 45 -5.82 -3.27 12.79
N SER A 46 -6.42 -2.16 13.22
CA SER A 46 -7.46 -2.12 14.26
C SER A 46 -8.74 -2.90 13.90
N GLY A 47 -8.92 -3.29 12.63
CA GLY A 47 -10.00 -4.14 12.17
C GLY A 47 -9.56 -5.46 11.51
N ALA A 48 -8.28 -5.82 11.56
CA ALA A 48 -7.73 -6.98 10.84
C ALA A 48 -7.37 -8.15 11.76
N SER A 49 -7.63 -9.37 11.31
CA SER A 49 -7.09 -10.59 11.93
C SER A 49 -6.22 -11.36 10.94
N ASN A 50 -5.19 -12.07 11.43
CA ASN A 50 -4.23 -12.81 10.61
C ASN A 50 -3.60 -12.00 9.46
N SER A 51 -3.42 -10.68 9.63
CA SER A 51 -2.80 -9.84 8.61
C SER A 51 -1.27 -9.83 8.70
N LEU A 52 -0.61 -9.65 7.56
CA LEU A 52 0.85 -9.68 7.45
C LEU A 52 1.38 -8.44 6.73
N LEU A 53 2.38 -7.80 7.33
CA LEU A 53 3.31 -6.93 6.62
C LEU A 53 4.68 -7.62 6.54
N ALA A 54 5.16 -7.83 5.32
CA ALA A 54 6.44 -8.47 5.03
C ALA A 54 7.20 -7.78 3.88
N GLY A 55 8.37 -8.33 3.57
CA GLY A 55 9.28 -7.90 2.50
C GLY A 55 8.89 -8.48 1.14
N PRO A 56 9.82 -9.03 0.34
CA PRO A 56 9.54 -9.54 -1.00
C PRO A 56 8.48 -10.66 -1.05
N PRO A 57 7.96 -10.99 -2.27
CA PRO A 57 6.87 -11.95 -2.50
C PRO A 57 7.02 -13.37 -1.98
N ASP A 58 8.22 -13.77 -1.58
CA ASP A 58 8.46 -15.08 -0.97
C ASP A 58 8.11 -15.12 0.53
N GLY A 59 7.75 -13.97 1.12
CA GLY A 59 7.39 -13.83 2.54
C GLY A 59 8.54 -14.18 3.49
N SER A 60 9.76 -14.36 2.96
CA SER A 60 10.91 -14.87 3.72
C SER A 60 11.62 -13.77 4.51
N SER A 61 11.35 -12.51 4.17
CA SER A 61 12.09 -11.35 4.67
C SER A 61 11.16 -10.25 5.19
N GLN A 62 11.75 -9.34 5.96
CA GLN A 62 11.07 -8.18 6.56
C GLN A 62 10.72 -7.14 5.51
N ALA A 63 9.66 -6.35 5.74
CA ALA A 63 9.43 -5.11 5.01
C ALA A 63 10.68 -4.23 5.09
N LEU A 64 11.06 -3.61 3.98
CA LEU A 64 12.32 -2.88 3.87
C LEU A 64 12.08 -1.39 3.65
N GLN A 65 12.70 -0.55 4.48
CA GLN A 65 12.90 0.87 4.21
C GLN A 65 14.38 1.19 4.41
N ILE A 66 15.14 1.19 3.32
CA ILE A 66 16.59 1.38 3.32
C ILE A 66 16.92 2.68 2.58
N GLY A 67 17.68 3.55 3.23
CA GLY A 67 17.92 4.92 2.83
C GLY A 67 17.12 5.89 3.70
N GLY A 68 17.20 7.18 3.39
CA GLY A 68 16.66 8.24 4.24
C GLY A 68 15.32 8.81 3.80
N GLY A 69 14.51 9.22 4.77
CA GLY A 69 13.26 9.96 4.52
C GLY A 69 12.17 9.16 3.83
N ASN A 70 12.23 7.83 3.86
CA ASN A 70 11.17 6.99 3.33
C ASN A 70 9.96 7.01 4.26
N GLN A 71 8.76 7.06 3.68
CA GLN A 71 7.50 7.12 4.39
C GLN A 71 6.54 6.06 3.86
N ALA A 72 5.88 5.36 4.76
CA ALA A 72 4.81 4.43 4.40
C ALA A 72 3.66 4.52 5.40
N THR A 73 2.43 4.58 4.89
CA THR A 73 1.19 4.46 5.67
C THR A 73 0.39 3.30 5.08
N LEU A 74 0.15 2.28 5.90
CA LEU A 74 -0.51 1.06 5.49
C LEU A 74 -1.72 0.81 6.40
N THR A 75 -2.89 0.70 5.80
CA THR A 75 -4.13 0.32 6.49
C THR A 75 -4.59 -1.02 5.96
N ILE A 76 -4.66 -2.01 6.84
CA ILE A 76 -5.18 -3.33 6.50
C ILE A 76 -6.43 -3.56 7.36
N GLU A 77 -7.57 -3.74 6.70
CA GLU A 77 -8.85 -4.02 7.34
C GLU A 77 -9.37 -5.42 6.93
N GLY A 78 -10.07 -6.12 7.83
CA GLY A 78 -10.56 -7.48 7.59
C GLY A 78 -9.48 -8.55 7.67
N ASP A 79 -9.86 -9.83 7.53
CA ASP A 79 -8.91 -10.93 7.81
C ASP A 79 -7.95 -11.24 6.63
N GLY A 80 -6.74 -11.67 6.93
CA GLY A 80 -5.83 -12.27 5.95
C GLY A 80 -5.28 -11.34 4.87
N GLY A 81 -5.47 -10.02 5.00
CA GLY A 81 -4.82 -9.03 4.13
C GLY A 81 -3.29 -9.07 4.29
N GLN A 82 -2.58 -9.00 3.17
CA GLN A 82 -1.12 -9.05 3.16
C GLN A 82 -0.56 -7.89 2.37
N MET A 83 0.48 -7.26 2.91
CA MET A 83 1.21 -6.20 2.26
C MET A 83 2.69 -6.53 2.21
N LEU A 84 3.29 -6.30 1.04
CA LEU A 84 4.70 -6.47 0.77
C LEU A 84 5.31 -5.11 0.42
N LEU A 85 6.16 -4.59 1.29
CA LEU A 85 6.74 -3.26 1.12
C LEU A 85 8.26 -3.31 1.01
N GLN A 86 8.78 -2.73 -0.05
CA GLN A 86 10.19 -2.45 -0.22
C GLN A 86 10.42 -1.02 -0.75
N GLN A 87 11.14 -0.22 0.02
CA GLN A 87 11.61 1.11 -0.36
C GLN A 87 13.13 1.11 -0.29
N GLY A 88 13.78 0.95 -1.43
CA GLY A 88 15.23 0.73 -1.55
C GLY A 88 15.69 -0.68 -1.15
N THR A 89 16.97 -0.94 -1.40
CA THR A 89 17.68 -2.17 -1.02
C THR A 89 18.99 -1.83 -0.32
N VAL A 90 19.67 -2.83 0.24
CA VAL A 90 21.00 -2.64 0.86
C VAL A 90 22.01 -2.09 -0.17
N ASP A 91 21.95 -2.59 -1.40
CA ASP A 91 22.87 -2.21 -2.47
C ASP A 91 22.44 -0.93 -3.20
N GLN A 92 21.16 -0.58 -3.15
CA GLN A 92 20.59 0.64 -3.72
C GLN A 92 19.61 1.28 -2.72
N PRO A 93 20.12 2.06 -1.74
CA PRO A 93 19.26 2.77 -0.80
C PRO A 93 18.33 3.73 -1.54
N GLY A 94 17.04 3.66 -1.21
CA GLY A 94 16.02 4.56 -1.73
C GLY A 94 15.85 5.76 -0.81
N PHE A 95 15.74 6.96 -1.38
CA PHE A 95 15.59 8.19 -0.59
C PHE A 95 14.26 8.86 -0.89
N GLY A 96 13.54 9.27 0.15
CA GLY A 96 12.31 10.05 0.02
C GLY A 96 11.14 9.32 -0.67
N ASN A 97 11.13 7.98 -0.68
CA ASN A 97 10.03 7.24 -1.26
C ASN A 97 8.79 7.30 -0.36
N THR A 98 7.61 7.38 -0.95
CA THR A 98 6.31 7.41 -0.25
C THR A 98 5.41 6.28 -0.73
N ALA A 99 4.83 5.55 0.22
CA ALA A 99 3.85 4.50 -0.05
C ALA A 99 2.58 4.72 0.80
N LEU A 100 1.43 4.74 0.16
CA LEU A 100 0.11 4.68 0.80
C LEU A 100 -0.60 3.44 0.29
N ALA A 101 -0.95 2.52 1.19
CA ALA A 101 -1.73 1.35 0.81
C ALA A 101 -2.91 1.17 1.75
N MET A 102 -4.08 0.91 1.15
CA MET A 102 -5.28 0.49 1.85
C MET A 102 -5.74 -0.84 1.26
N ILE A 103 -5.71 -1.89 2.07
CA ILE A 103 -6.21 -3.23 1.70
C ILE A 103 -7.39 -3.52 2.63
N SER A 104 -8.56 -3.80 2.10
CA SER A 104 -9.69 -4.17 2.96
C SER A 104 -10.36 -5.47 2.51
N GLY A 105 -10.43 -6.44 3.41
CA GLY A 105 -11.32 -7.61 3.36
C GLY A 105 -10.71 -8.87 2.74
N LEU A 106 -11.27 -10.03 3.12
CA LEU A 106 -10.58 -11.32 3.22
C LEU A 106 -9.59 -11.64 2.08
N GLY A 107 -8.30 -11.58 2.41
CA GLY A 107 -7.20 -12.16 1.62
C GLY A 107 -6.48 -11.28 0.60
N GLY A 108 -6.80 -9.98 0.46
CA GLY A 108 -6.14 -9.12 -0.53
C GLY A 108 -4.61 -9.07 -0.37
N LEU A 109 -3.86 -9.14 -1.47
CA LEU A 109 -2.39 -9.06 -1.48
C LEU A 109 -1.92 -7.81 -2.23
N GLY A 110 -1.31 -6.88 -1.51
CA GLY A 110 -0.67 -5.69 -2.08
C GLY A 110 0.85 -5.82 -2.08
N THR A 111 1.49 -5.40 -3.16
CA THR A 111 2.95 -5.30 -3.29
C THR A 111 3.35 -3.91 -3.78
N ILE A 112 4.22 -3.23 -3.05
CA ILE A 112 4.82 -1.97 -3.47
C ILE A 112 6.34 -2.12 -3.40
N ILE A 113 7.00 -1.98 -4.56
CA ILE A 113 8.45 -1.99 -4.70
C ILE A 113 8.88 -0.66 -5.32
N GLN A 114 9.68 0.09 -4.58
CA GLN A 114 10.20 1.39 -4.99
C GLN A 114 11.73 1.34 -4.98
N ASP A 115 12.31 1.09 -6.16
CA ASP A 115 13.74 1.02 -6.37
C ASP A 115 14.24 2.29 -7.07
N GLY A 116 14.95 3.11 -6.31
CA GLY A 116 15.30 4.49 -6.67
C GLY A 116 14.81 5.50 -5.63
N SER A 117 14.78 6.78 -6.00
CA SER A 117 14.50 7.89 -5.08
C SER A 117 13.28 8.72 -5.50
N GLY A 118 12.56 9.26 -4.52
CA GLY A 118 11.43 10.16 -4.71
C GLY A 118 10.22 9.53 -5.41
N ASN A 119 10.07 8.21 -5.34
CA ASN A 119 8.93 7.51 -5.90
C ASN A 119 7.70 7.63 -4.97
N SER A 120 6.51 7.68 -5.55
CA SER A 120 5.22 7.75 -4.85
C SER A 120 4.30 6.65 -5.35
N ALA A 121 3.78 5.83 -4.43
CA ALA A 121 2.84 4.75 -4.74
C ALA A 121 1.60 4.88 -3.87
N GLU A 122 0.43 4.84 -4.49
CA GLU A 122 -0.87 4.74 -3.84
C GLU A 122 -1.57 3.47 -4.32
N MET A 123 -2.04 2.65 -3.39
CA MET A 123 -2.74 1.42 -3.69
C MET A 123 -4.02 1.31 -2.87
N GLN A 124 -5.13 1.05 -3.55
CA GLN A 124 -6.39 0.65 -2.95
C GLN A 124 -6.79 -0.72 -3.48
N LEU A 125 -6.93 -1.68 -2.57
CA LEU A 125 -7.42 -3.03 -2.87
C LEU A 125 -8.65 -3.31 -2.03
N THR A 126 -9.75 -3.64 -2.70
CA THR A 126 -10.94 -4.15 -2.01
C THR A 126 -11.28 -5.53 -2.56
N SER A 127 -11.07 -6.54 -1.72
CA SER A 127 -11.49 -7.91 -1.97
C SER A 127 -12.83 -8.17 -1.30
N ASN A 128 -13.70 -8.92 -1.97
CA ASN A 128 -14.99 -9.37 -1.43
C ASN A 128 -15.06 -10.89 -1.23
N ASP A 129 -13.99 -11.64 -1.52
CA ASP A 129 -13.97 -13.11 -1.43
C ASP A 129 -12.59 -13.64 -1.01
N ALA A 130 -12.55 -14.38 0.11
CA ALA A 130 -11.35 -15.02 0.66
C ALA A 130 -10.75 -16.11 -0.25
N LEU A 131 -11.58 -16.76 -1.06
CA LEU A 131 -11.15 -17.82 -1.98
C LEU A 131 -10.61 -17.26 -3.29
N GLN A 132 -10.87 -15.98 -3.56
CA GLN A 132 -10.58 -15.29 -4.80
C GLN A 132 -10.12 -13.86 -4.50
N PRO A 133 -8.97 -13.70 -3.83
CA PRO A 133 -8.52 -12.39 -3.37
C PRO A 133 -8.19 -11.46 -4.54
N ALA A 134 -8.37 -10.16 -4.32
CA ALA A 134 -7.80 -9.15 -5.19
C ALA A 134 -6.29 -9.02 -4.94
N THR A 135 -5.50 -8.87 -6.00
CA THR A 135 -4.06 -8.65 -5.93
C THR A 135 -3.68 -7.34 -6.60
N GLY A 136 -2.76 -6.62 -6.00
CA GLY A 136 -2.21 -5.37 -6.52
C GLY A 136 -0.70 -5.36 -6.47
N SER A 137 -0.07 -4.90 -7.54
CA SER A 137 1.37 -4.69 -7.58
C SER A 137 1.70 -3.34 -8.19
N ILE A 138 2.57 -2.59 -7.52
CA ILE A 138 3.21 -1.39 -8.04
C ILE A 138 4.72 -1.59 -7.97
N GLY A 139 5.38 -1.62 -9.13
CA GLY A 139 6.82 -1.62 -9.26
C GLY A 139 7.32 -0.32 -9.88
N GLN A 140 8.19 0.41 -9.18
CA GLN A 140 8.77 1.67 -9.63
C GLN A 140 10.29 1.54 -9.65
N PHE A 141 10.87 1.50 -10.85
CA PHE A 141 12.29 1.31 -11.10
C PHE A 141 12.87 2.56 -11.76
N GLY A 142 13.51 3.40 -10.94
CA GLY A 142 14.01 4.72 -11.31
C GLY A 142 13.55 5.79 -10.32
N ASN A 143 13.62 7.07 -10.70
CA ASN A 143 13.39 8.19 -9.79
C ASN A 143 12.14 9.00 -10.13
N GLY A 144 11.46 9.51 -9.11
CA GLY A 144 10.35 10.45 -9.28
C GLY A 144 9.09 9.86 -9.91
N ASN A 145 8.94 8.53 -9.91
CA ASN A 145 7.75 7.88 -10.47
C ASN A 145 6.55 8.03 -9.52
N ASN A 146 5.35 8.14 -10.09
CA ASN A 146 4.10 8.25 -9.36
C ASN A 146 3.08 7.24 -9.90
N ALA A 147 2.54 6.37 -9.04
CA ALA A 147 1.58 5.34 -9.44
C ALA A 147 0.41 5.31 -8.47
N SER A 148 -0.81 5.23 -9.01
CA SER A 148 -2.03 4.99 -8.25
C SER A 148 -2.75 3.76 -8.80
N LEU A 149 -2.93 2.73 -7.99
CA LEU A 149 -3.60 1.49 -8.38
C LEU A 149 -4.85 1.27 -7.54
N ASN A 150 -6.01 1.17 -8.20
CA ASN A 150 -7.28 0.84 -7.57
C ASN A 150 -7.81 -0.48 -8.13
N VAL A 151 -7.95 -1.52 -7.31
CA VAL A 151 -8.45 -2.83 -7.72
C VAL A 151 -9.69 -3.21 -6.92
N PHE A 152 -10.77 -3.54 -7.64
CA PHE A 152 -12.06 -3.88 -7.06
C PHE A 152 -12.62 -5.17 -7.66
N GLY A 153 -12.97 -6.12 -6.80
CA GLY A 153 -13.73 -7.33 -7.15
C GLY A 153 -13.02 -8.65 -6.81
N ALA A 154 -13.68 -9.77 -7.10
CA ALA A 154 -13.18 -11.12 -6.81
C ALA A 154 -12.24 -11.62 -7.92
N ASN A 155 -11.09 -12.19 -7.54
CA ASN A 155 -10.07 -12.69 -8.45
C ASN A 155 -9.64 -11.61 -9.47
N VAL A 156 -9.31 -10.42 -8.96
CA VAL A 156 -8.89 -9.29 -9.79
C VAL A 156 -7.43 -8.96 -9.47
N ASN A 157 -6.58 -8.98 -10.49
CA ASN A 157 -5.19 -8.57 -10.41
C ASN A 157 -5.00 -7.24 -11.14
N GLY A 158 -4.37 -6.27 -10.47
CA GLY A 158 -3.88 -5.05 -11.09
C GLY A 158 -2.37 -4.91 -10.90
N GLU A 159 -1.67 -4.53 -11.95
CA GLU A 159 -0.23 -4.32 -11.91
C GLU A 159 0.14 -3.03 -12.66
N ILE A 160 0.93 -2.18 -12.01
CA ILE A 160 1.63 -1.06 -12.62
C ILE A 160 3.13 -1.31 -12.49
N THR A 161 3.85 -1.29 -13.61
CA THR A 161 5.32 -1.31 -13.64
C THR A 161 5.84 -0.09 -14.37
N GLN A 162 6.63 0.75 -13.70
CA GLN A 162 7.27 1.95 -14.27
C GLN A 162 8.77 1.75 -14.31
N GLN A 163 9.36 1.78 -15.51
CA GLN A 163 10.79 1.68 -15.75
C GLN A 163 11.31 2.97 -16.38
N GLY A 164 12.12 3.70 -15.63
CA GLY A 164 12.62 5.03 -15.97
C GLY A 164 12.23 6.08 -14.92
N ASN A 165 12.25 7.35 -15.28
CA ASN A 165 12.10 8.46 -14.34
C ASN A 165 10.88 9.33 -14.65
N ASN A 166 10.28 9.90 -13.60
CA ASN A 166 9.19 10.87 -13.71
C ASN A 166 7.97 10.36 -14.49
N ASN A 167 7.69 9.05 -14.42
CA ASN A 167 6.48 8.50 -15.00
C ASN A 167 5.31 8.67 -14.03
N THR A 168 4.10 8.82 -14.56
CA THR A 168 2.86 8.92 -13.79
C THR A 168 1.83 7.99 -14.40
N GLU A 169 1.11 7.24 -13.58
CA GLU A 169 -0.02 6.41 -14.04
C GLU A 169 -1.06 6.23 -12.95
N THR A 170 -2.33 6.15 -13.36
CA THR A 170 -3.43 5.74 -12.50
C THR A 170 -4.18 4.59 -13.17
N LEU A 171 -4.07 3.38 -12.61
CA LEU A 171 -4.79 2.20 -13.09
C LEU A 171 -5.97 1.91 -12.18
N THR A 172 -7.17 1.81 -12.76
CA THR A 172 -8.35 1.28 -12.08
C THR A 172 -8.79 -0.01 -12.75
N VAL A 173 -8.86 -1.09 -11.98
CA VAL A 173 -9.33 -2.40 -12.43
C VAL A 173 -10.60 -2.75 -11.67
N ASN A 174 -11.69 -2.95 -12.40
CA ASN A 174 -12.96 -3.36 -11.83
C ASN A 174 -13.51 -4.56 -12.61
N GLY A 175 -13.85 -5.63 -11.89
CA GLY A 175 -14.39 -6.81 -12.54
C GLY A 175 -14.42 -8.05 -11.67
N SER A 176 -14.44 -9.21 -12.32
CA SER A 176 -14.17 -10.49 -11.67
C SER A 176 -13.34 -11.35 -12.61
N ASN A 177 -12.46 -12.19 -12.08
CA ASN A 177 -11.56 -13.04 -12.88
C ASN A 177 -10.77 -12.25 -13.93
N THR A 178 -10.23 -11.10 -13.52
CA THR A 178 -9.64 -10.09 -14.40
C THR A 178 -8.18 -9.88 -14.03
N SER A 179 -7.28 -9.77 -15.01
CA SER A 179 -5.90 -9.39 -14.76
C SER A 179 -5.51 -8.24 -15.69
N VAL A 180 -5.00 -7.14 -15.12
CA VAL A 180 -4.55 -5.99 -15.91
C VAL A 180 -3.13 -5.66 -15.53
N SER A 181 -2.25 -5.62 -16.53
CA SER A 181 -0.89 -5.10 -16.39
C SER A 181 -0.71 -3.84 -17.22
N TYR A 182 -0.13 -2.81 -16.62
CA TYR A 182 0.25 -1.57 -17.25
C TYR A 182 1.74 -1.31 -17.06
N THR A 183 2.49 -1.35 -18.16
CA THR A 183 3.93 -1.16 -18.15
C THR A 183 4.31 0.13 -18.87
N GLN A 184 5.03 1.01 -18.17
CA GLN A 184 5.65 2.21 -18.72
C GLN A 184 7.16 1.99 -18.84
N VAL A 185 7.72 2.15 -20.05
CA VAL A 185 9.17 2.13 -20.30
C VAL A 185 9.62 3.44 -20.94
N GLY A 186 10.40 4.25 -20.23
CA GLY A 186 10.82 5.59 -20.68
C GLY A 186 10.78 6.62 -19.54
N ASN A 187 10.90 7.91 -19.87
CA ASN A 187 10.90 8.99 -18.89
C ASN A 187 9.83 10.05 -19.18
N GLY A 188 9.16 10.56 -18.15
CA GLY A 188 8.21 11.67 -18.31
C GLY A 188 6.89 11.25 -18.95
N MET A 189 6.53 9.96 -18.92
CA MET A 189 5.23 9.50 -19.39
C MET A 189 4.18 9.89 -18.37
N THR A 190 3.40 10.92 -18.68
CA THR A 190 2.32 11.40 -17.83
C THR A 190 0.98 11.28 -18.54
N PRO A 191 -0.11 10.88 -17.85
CA PRO A 191 -1.44 10.93 -18.40
C PRO A 191 -1.77 12.40 -18.74
N THR A 192 -2.46 12.63 -19.84
CA THR A 192 -2.88 13.99 -20.20
C THR A 192 -4.22 14.30 -19.55
N ALA A 193 -4.58 15.59 -19.43
CA ALA A 193 -5.90 15.98 -18.89
C ALA A 193 -7.09 15.34 -19.64
N ALA A 194 -6.90 14.89 -20.88
CA ALA A 194 -7.90 14.19 -21.68
C ALA A 194 -8.00 12.67 -21.38
N SER A 195 -7.00 12.10 -20.71
CA SER A 195 -6.95 10.69 -20.31
C SER A 195 -6.24 10.61 -18.96
N PRO A 196 -6.95 10.79 -17.83
CA PRO A 196 -6.36 10.91 -16.50
C PRO A 196 -5.75 9.60 -15.94
N GLY A 197 -5.81 8.52 -16.71
CA GLY A 197 -5.31 7.19 -16.37
C GLY A 197 -6.02 6.13 -17.21
N VAL A 198 -5.78 4.86 -16.90
CA VAL A 198 -6.49 3.73 -17.51
C VAL A 198 -7.52 3.14 -16.55
N SER A 199 -8.74 2.97 -17.04
CA SER A 199 -9.77 2.19 -16.36
C SER A 199 -10.16 0.98 -17.21
N VAL A 200 -10.10 -0.21 -16.62
CA VAL A 200 -10.51 -1.46 -17.24
C VAL A 200 -11.73 -2.01 -16.52
N PHE A 201 -12.79 -2.27 -17.30
CA PHE A 201 -14.01 -2.93 -16.85
C PHE A 201 -14.18 -4.20 -17.66
N THR A 202 -14.05 -5.36 -17.03
CA THR A 202 -14.24 -6.64 -17.71
C THR A 202 -14.84 -7.70 -16.78
N THR A 203 -15.53 -8.67 -17.36
CA THR A 203 -16.19 -9.77 -16.63
C THR A 203 -15.36 -11.06 -16.61
N ALA A 204 -14.29 -11.10 -17.40
CA ALA A 204 -13.21 -12.09 -17.36
C ALA A 204 -12.09 -11.69 -18.35
N GLY A 205 -10.85 -12.09 -18.09
CA GLY A 205 -9.76 -12.05 -19.05
C GLY A 205 -8.57 -11.17 -18.65
N SER A 206 -7.57 -11.14 -19.52
CA SER A 206 -6.35 -10.37 -19.30
C SER A 206 -6.26 -9.17 -20.25
N VAL A 207 -5.86 -8.03 -19.70
CA VAL A 207 -5.49 -6.83 -20.46
C VAL A 207 -4.03 -6.54 -20.16
N SER A 208 -3.22 -6.35 -21.21
CA SER A 208 -1.84 -5.88 -21.05
C SER A 208 -1.64 -4.64 -21.89
N ILE A 209 -1.14 -3.60 -21.25
CA ILE A 209 -0.86 -2.32 -21.87
C ILE A 209 0.62 -2.04 -21.66
N THR A 210 1.32 -1.72 -22.75
CA THR A 210 2.70 -1.27 -22.70
C THR A 210 2.79 0.08 -23.40
N GLN A 211 3.22 1.09 -22.65
CA GLN A 211 3.55 2.40 -23.16
C GLN A 211 5.08 2.53 -23.18
N THR A 212 5.62 2.95 -24.31
CA THR A 212 7.06 3.17 -24.45
C THR A 212 7.34 4.55 -25.00
N GLN A 213 8.30 5.24 -24.40
CA GLN A 213 8.84 6.51 -24.87
C GLN A 213 10.35 6.36 -25.10
N PHE A 214 10.78 6.66 -26.31
CA PHE A 214 12.18 6.62 -26.75
C PHE A 214 12.79 8.01 -26.77
#